data_AF-A0A963LUV3-F1
#
_entry.id   AF-A0A963LUV3-F1
#
_cell.length_a   1.000
_cell.length_b   1.000
_cell.length_c   1.000
_cell.angle_alpha   90.00
_cell.angle_beta   90.00
_cell.angle_gamma   90.00
#
_symmetry.space_group_name_H-M   'P 1'
#
loop_
_entity.id
_entity.type
_entity.pdbx_description
1 polymer ?
#
loop_
_entity_poly.entity_id
_entity_poly.type
_entity_poly.pdbx_seq_one_letter_code
_entity_poly.pdbx_strand_id
1 'polypeptide(L)' 'MARATVIVTIDNEREVVAVNAWFQRWGPRIRCADNQGCGCCVDIWDVEAPAEALAQLPSEMWSPSAATGGEG' A
#
# COMPACT_ATOMS: atom_id res chain seq x y z
N MET A 1 0.97 13.28 -5.78
CA MET A 1 0.48 12.08 -5.05
C MET A 1 1.69 11.46 -4.38
N ALA A 2 1.52 10.86 -3.21
CA ALA A 2 2.62 10.19 -2.52
C ALA A 2 2.69 8.74 -3.01
N ARG A 3 3.90 8.26 -3.27
CA ARG A 3 4.14 6.86 -3.60
C ARG A 3 4.50 6.11 -2.32
N ALA A 4 3.87 4.96 -2.12
CA ALA A 4 4.04 4.12 -0.96
C ALA A 4 3.97 2.66 -1.38
N THR A 5 4.72 1.81 -0.70
CA THR A 5 4.62 0.37 -0.85
C THR A 5 3.68 -0.13 0.23
N VAL A 6 2.60 -0.80 -0.17
CA VAL A 6 1.63 -1.40 0.76
C VAL A 6 1.89 -2.91 0.79
N ILE A 7 1.94 -3.44 2.00
CA ILE A 7 2.20 -4.84 2.31
C ILE A 7 0.99 -5.35 3.08
N VAL A 8 0.41 -6.46 2.62
CA VAL A 8 -0.76 -7.07 3.24
C VAL A 8 -0.52 -8.55 3.44
N THR A 9 -0.65 -8.99 4.69
CA THR A 9 -0.63 -10.42 5.01
C THR A 9 -2.01 -11.03 4.72
N ILE A 10 -2.06 -12.01 3.80
CA ILE A 10 -3.33 -12.60 3.34
C ILE A 10 -4.00 -13.44 4.44
N ASP A 11 -3.21 -14.05 5.32
CA ASP A 11 -3.68 -14.80 6.49
C ASP A 11 -4.19 -13.88 7.63
N ASN A 12 -3.93 -12.57 7.56
CA ASN A 12 -4.36 -11.62 8.56
C ASN A 12 -5.66 -10.91 8.13
N GLU A 13 -6.80 -11.43 8.58
CA GLU A 13 -8.13 -10.87 8.29
C GLU A 13 -8.23 -9.37 8.57
N ARG A 14 -7.56 -8.85 9.61
CA ARG A 14 -7.62 -7.41 9.94
C ARG A 14 -6.99 -6.55 8.86
N GLU A 15 -5.84 -6.97 8.35
CA GLU A 15 -5.15 -6.28 7.26
C GLU A 15 -5.97 -6.35 5.97
N VAL A 16 -6.49 -7.55 5.65
CA VAL A 16 -7.33 -7.77 4.47
C VAL A 16 -8.59 -6.89 4.49
N VAL A 17 -9.29 -6.82 5.63
CA VAL A 17 -10.48 -5.98 5.77
C VAL A 17 -10.13 -4.49 5.66
N ALA A 18 -9.05 -4.05 6.32
CA ALA A 18 -8.61 -2.66 6.28
C ALA A 18 -8.23 -2.21 4.87
N VAL A 19 -7.45 -3.02 4.15
CA VAL A 19 -7.02 -2.68 2.79
C VAL A 19 -8.17 -2.74 1.80
N ASN A 20 -9.10 -3.68 1.96
CA ASN A 20 -10.27 -3.77 1.09
C ASN A 20 -11.19 -2.56 1.25
N ALA A 21 -11.48 -2.15 2.50
CA ALA A 21 -12.24 -0.93 2.77
C ALA A 21 -11.54 0.33 2.22
N TRP A 22 -10.21 0.37 2.34
CA TRP A 22 -9.40 1.44 1.78
C TRP A 22 -9.49 1.48 0.24
N PHE A 23 -9.33 0.35 -0.45
CA PHE A 23 -9.49 0.24 -1.89
C PHE A 23 -10.91 0.58 -2.35
N GLN A 24 -11.95 0.21 -1.61
CA GLN A 24 -13.33 0.58 -1.95
C GLN A 24 -13.56 2.09 -1.86
N ARG A 25 -12.99 2.75 -0.84
CA ARG A 25 -13.15 4.20 -0.62
C ARG A 25 -12.29 5.03 -1.57
N TRP A 26 -11.07 4.58 -1.83
CA TRP A 26 -10.05 5.36 -2.54
C TRP A 26 -9.69 4.80 -3.91
N GLY A 27 -10.16 3.61 -4.29
CA GLY A 27 -9.94 2.92 -5.57
C GLY A 27 -9.90 3.81 -6.81
N PRO A 28 -10.88 4.69 -7.05
CA PRO A 28 -10.85 5.58 -8.23
C PRO A 28 -9.80 6.72 -8.14
N ARG A 29 -9.19 6.93 -6.98
CA ARG A 29 -8.22 8.01 -6.68
C ARG A 29 -6.81 7.49 -6.38
N ILE A 30 -6.64 6.17 -6.32
CA ILE A 30 -5.34 5.52 -6.10
C ILE A 30 -4.92 4.81 -7.38
N ARG A 31 -3.62 4.71 -7.57
CA ARG A 31 -3.04 3.99 -8.70
C ARG A 31 -2.10 2.94 -8.17
N CYS A 32 -2.43 1.67 -8.36
CA CYS A 32 -1.51 0.57 -8.06
C CYS A 32 -0.57 0.35 -9.25
N ALA A 33 0.73 0.24 -8.96
CA ALA A 33 1.73 -0.26 -9.88
C ALA A 33 1.92 -1.77 -9.64
N ASP A 34 2.20 -2.49 -10.73
CA ASP A 34 2.10 -3.95 -10.82
C ASP A 34 2.88 -4.70 -9.71
N ASN A 35 2.20 -5.68 -9.14
CA ASN A 35 2.54 -6.46 -7.94
C ASN A 35 3.92 -7.13 -8.08
N GLN A 36 4.88 -6.76 -7.24
CA GLN A 36 6.21 -7.38 -7.16
C GLN A 36 6.28 -8.52 -6.13
N GLY A 37 5.14 -8.87 -5.51
CA GLY A 37 5.04 -9.91 -4.50
C GLY A 37 5.27 -11.31 -5.08
N CYS A 38 6.03 -12.11 -4.34
CA CYS A 38 6.25 -13.53 -4.62
C CYS A 38 4.94 -14.38 -4.55
N GLY A 39 3.81 -13.77 -4.15
CA GLY A 39 2.48 -14.41 -4.14
C GLY A 39 2.27 -15.53 -3.13
N CYS A 40 3.23 -15.78 -2.23
CA CYS A 40 3.18 -16.94 -1.32
C CYS A 40 2.38 -16.70 -0.02
N CYS A 41 2.52 -15.55 0.63
CA CYS A 41 1.92 -15.30 1.96
C CYS A 41 1.52 -13.83 2.22
N VAL A 42 2.21 -12.91 1.53
CA VAL A 42 1.98 -11.47 1.59
C VAL A 42 1.83 -10.97 0.17
N ASP A 43 0.89 -10.06 -0.03
CA ASP A 43 0.85 -9.27 -1.24
C ASP A 43 1.55 -7.94 -1.01
N ILE A 44 2.35 -7.54 -2.00
CA ILE A 44 3.15 -6.31 -1.95
C ILE A 44 2.95 -5.57 -3.25
N TRP A 45 2.43 -4.35 -3.15
CA TRP A 45 2.20 -3.48 -4.30
C TRP A 45 2.66 -2.06 -4.01
N ASP A 46 3.21 -1.41 -5.03
CA ASP A 46 3.41 0.02 -4.99
C ASP A 46 2.09 0.72 -5.32
N VAL A 47 1.73 1.73 -4.54
CA VAL A 47 0.56 2.57 -4.77
C VAL A 47 0.96 4.03 -4.79
N GLU A 48 0.33 4.77 -5.69
CA GLU A 48 0.28 6.22 -5.66
C GLU A 48 -1.08 6.64 -5.11
N ALA A 49 -1.06 7.26 -3.94
CA ALA A 49 -2.24 7.69 -3.22
C ALA A 49 -2.05 9.09 -2.63
N PRO A 50 -3.13 9.85 -2.38
CA PRO A 50 -3.03 11.09 -1.60
C PRO A 50 -2.64 10.77 -0.15
N ALA A 51 -1.94 11.70 0.52
CA ALA A 51 -1.49 11.52 1.90
C ALA A 51 -2.66 11.25 2.87
N GLU A 52 -3.84 11.81 2.60
CA GLU A 52 -5.08 11.56 3.36
C GLU A 52 -5.57 10.10 3.27
N ALA A 53 -5.30 9.43 2.14
CA ALA A 53 -5.61 8.02 1.98
C ALA A 53 -4.60 7.16 2.74
N LEU A 54 -3.30 7.48 2.67
CA LEU A 54 -2.26 6.75 3.41
C LEU A 54 -2.41 6.90 4.92
N ALA A 55 -2.82 8.07 5.40
CA ALA A 55 -3.10 8.31 6.82
C ALA A 55 -4.28 7.48 7.36
N GLN A 56 -5.12 6.90 6.50
CA GLN A 56 -6.18 5.97 6.90
C GLN A 56 -5.76 4.50 6.93
N LEU A 57 -4.63 4.17 6.31
CA LEU A 57 -4.05 2.84 6.45
C LEU A 57 -3.16 2.80 7.69
N PRO A 58 -3.14 1.67 8.42
CA PRO A 58 -2.19 1.46 9.49
C PRO A 58 -0.76 1.65 8.98
N SER A 59 0.08 2.38 9.72
CA SER A 59 1.48 2.62 9.35
C SER A 59 2.33 1.35 9.28
N GLU A 60 1.83 0.25 9.85
CA GLU A 60 2.47 -1.07 9.77
C GLU A 60 2.22 -1.75 8.41
N MET A 61 1.16 -1.36 7.69
CA MET A 61 0.77 -1.95 6.41
C MET A 61 1.34 -1.23 5.20
N TRP A 62 1.96 -0.06 5.38
CA TRP A 62 2.54 0.68 4.27
C TRP A 62 3.82 1.37 4.68
N SER A 63 4.74 1.50 3.74
CA SER A 63 5.96 2.25 3.90
C SER A 63 6.04 3.31 2.81
N PRO A 64 6.40 4.57 3.14
CA PRO A 64 6.66 5.57 2.12
C PRO A 64 7.79 5.05 1.23
N SER A 65 7.53 4.96 -0.08
CA SER A 65 8.61 4.64 -1.01
C SER A 65 9.45 5.90 -1.08
N ALA A 66 10.59 5.92 -0.40
CA ALA A 66 11.57 6.95 -0.62
C ALA A 66 11.92 6.86 -2.11
N ALA A 67 11.55 7.87 -2.91
CA ALA A 67 12.18 8.05 -4.20
C ALA A 67 13.68 8.08 -3.89
N THR A 68 14.44 7.10 -4.39
CA THR A 68 15.88 6.98 -4.20
C THR A 68 16.51 8.35 -4.43
N GLY A 69 16.83 9.01 -3.34
CA GLY A 69 17.35 10.37 -3.24
C GLY A 69 18.26 10.36 -2.03
N GLY A 70 19.36 9.61 -2.17
CA GLY A 70 20.34 9.34 -1.14
C GLY A 70 21.52 8.61 -1.74
N GLU A 71 22.07 9.13 -2.83
CA GLU A 71 23.50 8.95 -3.12
C GLU A 71 24.26 9.98 -2.27
N GLY A 72 25.26 9.51 -1.50
CA GLY A 72 26.23 10.38 -0.81
C GLY A 72 26.60 9.90 0.58
#